data_AF-A0A7D9K8V3-F1
#
_entry.id   AF-A0A7D9K8V3-F1
#
_cell.length_a   1.000
_cell.length_b   1.000
_cell.length_c   1.000
_cell.angle_alpha   90.00
_cell.angle_beta   90.00
_cell.angle_gamma   90.00
#
_symmetry.space_group_name_H-M   'P 1'
#
loop_
_entity.id
_entity.type
_entity.pdbx_description
1 polymer ?
#
loop_
_entity_poly.entity_id
_entity_poly.type
_entity_poly.pdbx_seq_one_letter_code
_entity_poly.pdbx_strand_id
1 'polypeptide(L)'
;MSWSWLGSDDVDENDEGNEDGTGMGWGNKDSLIFLIDCSKSMFEGGEDEKPFQLCLKCATCTMKNKIIGSEKDLFGIVFFGT
;
A
#
# COMPACT_ATOMS: atom_id res chain seq x y z
N MET A 1 -10.29 21.51 11.95
CA MET A 1 -8.88 21.07 12.06
C MET A 1 -8.17 21.50 10.78
N SER A 2 -7.26 22.46 10.90
CA SER A 2 -6.60 23.15 9.79
C SER A 2 -5.25 22.49 9.51
N TRP A 3 -4.99 22.18 8.24
CA TRP A 3 -3.73 21.65 7.76
C TRP A 3 -2.84 22.84 7.42
N SER A 4 -1.83 23.08 8.25
CA SER A 4 -0.83 24.13 8.03
C SER A 4 0.37 23.52 7.33
N TRP A 5 0.58 24.00 6.12
CA TRP A 5 1.88 24.11 5.47
C TRP A 5 2.94 24.65 6.46
N LEU A 6 4.01 23.89 6.66
CA LEU A 6 5.37 24.37 6.89
C LEU A 6 6.23 23.35 6.13
N GLY A 7 6.75 23.67 4.94
CA GLY A 7 7.97 24.46 4.79
C GLY A 7 9.14 23.47 4.76
N SER A 8 9.46 22.93 3.57
CA SER A 8 10.61 23.33 2.76
C SER A 8 11.92 22.72 3.27
N ASP A 9 12.47 21.78 2.52
CA ASP A 9 13.75 22.03 1.84
C ASP A 9 14.07 20.91 0.85
N ASP A 10 14.23 21.33 -0.41
CA ASP A 10 15.07 20.69 -1.42
C ASP A 10 16.44 20.37 -0.82
N VAL A 11 16.77 19.09 -0.66
CA VAL A 11 18.17 18.63 -0.61
C VAL A 11 18.29 17.42 -1.52
N ASP A 12 18.60 17.72 -2.78
CA ASP A 12 19.29 16.83 -3.70
C ASP A 12 20.73 16.66 -3.20
N GLU A 13 21.00 15.58 -2.47
CA GLU A 13 22.36 15.08 -2.27
C GLU A 13 22.43 13.60 -2.69
N ASN A 14 23.00 13.44 -3.88
CA ASN A 14 23.61 12.24 -4.40
C ASN A 14 24.49 11.55 -3.34
N ASP A 15 23.97 10.51 -2.69
CA ASP A 15 24.74 9.64 -1.77
C ASP A 15 25.07 8.32 -2.46
N GLU A 16 26.11 8.35 -3.32
CA GLU A 16 26.90 7.16 -3.66
C GLU A 16 27.76 6.78 -2.45
N GLY A 17 27.13 6.19 -1.43
CA GLY A 17 27.73 5.75 -0.18
C GLY A 17 27.58 4.25 0.04
N ASN A 18 28.68 3.53 -0.08
CA ASN A 18 28.83 2.09 0.15
C ASN A 18 28.30 1.63 1.53
N GLU A 19 27.24 0.82 1.58
CA GLU A 19 26.73 0.20 2.82
C GLU A 19 26.89 -1.33 2.81
N ASP A 20 28.13 -1.79 2.98
CA ASP A 20 28.40 -3.11 3.57
C ASP A 20 28.09 -3.03 5.08
N GLY A 21 26.92 -3.51 5.50
CA GLY A 21 26.66 -3.68 6.94
C GLY A 21 25.20 -3.85 7.38
N THR A 22 24.60 -5.02 7.16
CA THR A 22 23.50 -5.63 7.97
C THR A 22 22.26 -4.80 8.38
N GLY A 23 22.10 -3.56 7.96
CA GLY A 23 20.91 -2.74 8.17
C GLY A 23 20.00 -2.90 6.96
N MET A 24 18.86 -3.57 7.13
CA MET A 24 17.80 -3.51 6.13
C MET A 24 17.41 -2.04 5.97
N GLY A 25 17.87 -1.37 4.90
CA GLY A 25 17.53 0.01 4.59
C GLY A 25 16.00 0.17 4.54
N TRP A 26 15.45 0.67 5.64
CA TRP A 26 14.03 1.02 5.83
C TRP A 26 13.76 2.50 5.52
N GLY A 27 14.80 3.27 5.21
CA GLY A 27 14.63 4.62 4.68
C GLY A 27 13.88 4.56 3.36
N ASN A 28 12.63 4.99 3.38
CA ASN A 28 11.77 5.24 2.20
C ASN A 28 10.99 4.04 1.59
N LYS A 29 10.56 3.05 2.40
CA LYS A 29 9.64 2.00 1.94
C LYS A 29 8.25 2.15 2.57
N ASP A 30 7.23 2.37 1.77
CA ASP A 30 5.84 2.31 2.25
C ASP A 30 5.37 0.86 2.33
N SER A 31 4.66 0.53 3.40
CA SER A 31 4.04 -0.79 3.58
C SER A 31 2.52 -0.67 3.68
N LEU A 32 1.79 -1.49 2.92
CA LEU A 32 0.34 -1.49 2.88
C LEU A 32 -0.20 -2.91 3.07
N ILE A 33 -1.18 -3.07 3.97
CA ILE A 33 -1.90 -4.32 4.18
C ILE A 33 -3.39 -4.12 3.91
N PHE A 34 -3.93 -4.91 2.99
CA PHE A 34 -5.37 -5.06 2.79
C PHE A 34 -5.89 -6.19 3.68
N LEU A 35 -6.67 -5.84 4.70
CA LEU A 35 -7.41 -6.80 5.50
C LEU A 35 -8.83 -6.94 4.94
N ILE A 36 -9.16 -8.10 4.37
CA ILE A 36 -10.41 -8.34 3.63
C ILE A 36 -11.26 -9.36 4.38
N ASP A 37 -12.50 -8.99 4.69
CA ASP A 37 -13.51 -9.88 5.27
C ASP A 37 -13.98 -10.90 4.22
N CYS A 38 -14.07 -12.16 4.61
CA CYS A 38 -14.60 -13.29 3.84
C CYS A 38 -15.88 -13.86 4.45
N SER A 39 -16.54 -13.14 5.36
CA SER A 39 -17.84 -13.53 5.89
C SER A 39 -18.89 -13.65 4.78
N LYS A 40 -19.94 -14.46 5.02
CA LYS A 40 -20.97 -14.76 4.02
C LYS A 40 -21.58 -13.50 3.38
N SER A 41 -21.80 -12.45 4.16
CA SER A 41 -22.36 -11.17 3.69
C SER A 41 -21.51 -10.49 2.62
N MET A 42 -20.20 -10.76 2.54
CA MET A 42 -19.31 -10.19 1.53
C MET A 42 -19.54 -10.76 0.12
N PHE A 43 -20.24 -11.88 0.03
CA PHE A 43 -20.60 -12.57 -1.22
C PHE A 43 -22.09 -12.42 -1.59
N GLU A 44 -22.88 -11.85 -0.68
CA GLU A 44 -24.31 -11.61 -0.86
C GLU A 44 -24.57 -10.18 -1.41
N GLY A 45 -25.69 -9.98 -2.09
CA GLY A 45 -26.04 -8.70 -2.74
C GLY A 45 -26.79 -8.88 -4.06
N GLY A 46 -27.19 -7.78 -4.71
CA GLY A 46 -27.89 -7.77 -6.00
C GLY A 46 -27.04 -8.28 -7.19
N GLU A 47 -27.54 -8.14 -8.42
CA GLU A 47 -26.81 -8.54 -9.64
C GLU A 47 -25.49 -7.77 -9.87
N ASP A 48 -25.28 -6.68 -9.12
CA ASP A 48 -24.08 -5.85 -9.14
C ASP A 48 -22.83 -6.54 -8.52
N GLU A 49 -21.70 -5.83 -8.63
CA GLU A 49 -20.39 -6.21 -8.06
C GLU A 49 -20.50 -6.48 -6.55
N LYS A 50 -20.13 -7.69 -6.12
CA LYS A 50 -20.17 -8.08 -4.71
C LYS A 50 -19.13 -7.28 -3.89
N PRO A 51 -19.38 -7.02 -2.60
CA PRO A 51 -18.42 -6.34 -1.73
C PRO A 51 -17.01 -6.96 -1.78
N PHE A 52 -16.92 -8.29 -1.78
CA PHE A 52 -15.64 -9.00 -1.91
C PHE A 52 -14.91 -8.69 -3.23
N GLN A 53 -15.65 -8.64 -4.34
CA GLN A 53 -15.10 -8.32 -5.65
C GLN A 53 -14.61 -6.86 -5.72
N LEU A 54 -15.37 -5.93 -5.11
CA LEU A 54 -14.98 -4.54 -4.99
C LEU A 54 -13.67 -4.38 -4.20
N CYS A 55 -13.52 -5.10 -3.08
CA CYS A 55 -12.28 -5.12 -2.30
C CYS A 55 -11.07 -5.60 -3.13
N LEU A 56 -11.23 -6.70 -3.86
CA LEU A 56 -10.16 -7.23 -4.72
C LEU A 56 -9.79 -6.28 -5.85
N LYS A 57 -10.79 -5.62 -6.46
CA LYS A 57 -10.57 -4.62 -7.50
C LYS A 57 -9.83 -3.41 -6.97
N CYS A 58 -10.21 -2.92 -5.79
CA CYS A 58 -9.50 -1.85 -5.09
C CYS A 58 -8.04 -2.24 -4.82
N ALA A 59 -7.80 -3.41 -4.22
CA ALA A 59 -6.45 -3.93 -3.96
C ALA A 59 -5.62 -4.03 -5.24
N THR A 60 -6.22 -4.53 -6.33
CA THR A 60 -5.56 -4.65 -7.64
C THR A 60 -5.19 -3.30 -8.24
N CYS A 61 -6.09 -2.31 -8.18
CA CYS A 61 -5.81 -0.95 -8.65
C CYS A 61 -4.69 -0.30 -7.84
N THR A 62 -4.72 -0.43 -6.51
CA THR A 62 -3.68 0.12 -5.64
C THR A 62 -2.33 -0.52 -5.88
N MET A 63 -2.27 -1.85 -6.01
CA MET A 63 -1.04 -2.58 -6.34
C MET A 63 -0.46 -2.12 -7.68
N LYS A 64 -1.29 -1.98 -8.73
CA LYS A 64 -0.84 -1.48 -10.04
C LYS A 64 -0.27 -0.07 -9.96
N ASN A 65 -0.88 0.82 -9.18
CA ASN A 65 -0.41 2.20 -9.03
C ASN A 65 0.90 2.27 -8.22
N LYS A 66 1.05 1.44 -7.19
CA LYS A 66 2.28 1.35 -6.37
C LYS A 66 3.47 0.81 -7.17
N ILE A 67 3.26 -0.19 -8.05
CA ILE A 67 4.31 -0.73 -8.94
C ILE A 67 4.90 0.35 -9.88
N ILE A 68 4.11 1.35 -10.27
CA ILE A 68 4.56 2.42 -11.18
C ILE A 68 5.27 3.57 -10.43
N GLY A 69 5.05 3.70 -9.11
CA GLY A 69 5.54 4.84 -8.32
C GLY A 69 6.71 4.55 -7.35
N SER A 70 6.85 3.32 -6.84
CA SER A 70 7.93 2.91 -5.93
C SER A 70 8.07 1.38 -5.91
N GLU A 71 9.06 0.83 -6.63
CA GLU A 71 9.30 -0.62 -6.72
C GLU A 71 9.67 -1.29 -5.38
N LYS A 72 10.04 -0.49 -4.37
CA LYS A 72 10.48 -0.98 -3.06
C LYS A 72 9.36 -1.08 -2.02
N ASP A 73 8.14 -0.67 -2.38
CA ASP A 73 6.98 -0.69 -1.48
C ASP A 73 6.51 -2.13 -1.22
N LEU A 74 6.09 -2.39 0.01
CA LEU A 74 5.58 -3.69 0.44
C LEU A 74 4.05 -3.71 0.39
N PHE A 75 3.49 -4.75 -0.21
CA PHE A 75 2.05 -4.93 -0.35
C PHE A 75 1.62 -6.31 0.16
N GLY A 76 0.67 -6.35 1.09
CA GLY A 76 0.12 -7.58 1.66
C GLY A 76 -1.40 -7.61 1.58
N ILE A 77 -1.96 -8.81 1.39
CA ILE A 77 -3.40 -9.07 1.53
C ILE A 77 -3.58 -10.15 2.60
N VAL A 78 -4.46 -9.90 3.54
CA VAL A 78 -4.87 -10.85 4.60
C VAL A 78 -6.37 -11.05 4.50
N PHE A 79 -6.80 -12.29 4.39
CA PHE A 79 -8.20 -12.67 4.47
C PHE A 79 -8.54 -13.09 5.90
N PHE A 80 -9.71 -12.69 6.40
CA PHE A 80 -10.22 -13.13 7.69
C PHE A 80 -11.70 -13.51 7.58
N GLY A 81 -12.18 -14.36 8.50
CA GLY A 81 -13.54 -14.92 8.39
C GLY A 81 -13.69 -15.90 7.22
N THR A 82 -12.58 -16.51 6.78
CA THR A 82 -12.52 -17.54 5.72
C THR A 82 -13.22 -18.82 6.10
#